data_AF-A0A135P695-F1
#
_entry.id   AF-A0A135P695-F1
#
_cell.length_a   1.000
_cell.length_b   1.000
_cell.length_c   1.000
_cell.angle_alpha   90.00
_cell.angle_beta   90.00
_cell.angle_gamma   90.00
#
_symmetry.space_group_name_H-M   'P 1'
#
loop_
_entity.id
_entity.type
_entity.pdbx_description
1 polymer ?
#
loop_
_entity_poly.entity_id
_entity_poly.type
_entity_poly.pdbx_seq_one_letter_code
_entity_poly.pdbx_strand_id
1 'polypeptide(L)'
;MTSPDREKRSGLKDEVLAGEYVLGALSADVNAELAKRMKTDRQFAAMVRRWQENLGHTTASEHRSFSYYMNASNDHALRRQGDRLNRGIYGRFEILSAVWNSVRFWRLTTSAALLWAAVLLFSVA
;
A
#
# COMPACT_ATOMS: atom_id res chain seq x y z
N MET A 1 15.03 -47.93 -3.19
CA MET A 1 15.36 -46.78 -2.31
C MET A 1 15.12 -45.49 -3.08
N THR A 2 13.91 -44.94 -3.06
CA THR A 2 13.54 -43.69 -3.76
C THR A 2 12.28 -43.08 -3.11
N SER A 3 12.40 -42.44 -1.95
CA SER A 3 11.24 -41.69 -1.38
C SER A 3 11.50 -40.47 -0.48
N PRO A 4 12.72 -39.93 -0.27
CA PRO A 4 12.86 -38.71 0.56
C PRO A 4 12.54 -37.40 -0.20
N ASP A 5 12.86 -37.31 -1.49
CA ASP A 5 12.66 -36.06 -2.24
C ASP A 5 11.20 -35.76 -2.57
N ARG A 6 10.37 -36.80 -2.72
CA ARG A 6 8.95 -36.63 -3.04
C ARG A 6 8.16 -36.05 -1.87
N GLU A 7 8.51 -36.45 -0.66
CA GLU A 7 7.90 -36.00 0.60
C GLU A 7 8.28 -34.55 0.93
N LYS A 8 9.54 -34.17 0.69
CA LYS A 8 9.99 -32.77 0.79
C LYS A 8 9.25 -31.87 -0.19
N ARG A 9 9.07 -32.33 -1.43
CA ARG A 9 8.38 -31.57 -2.47
C ARG A 9 6.88 -31.44 -2.22
N SER A 10 6.24 -32.44 -1.60
CA SER A 10 4.84 -32.32 -1.16
C SER A 10 4.72 -31.38 0.04
N GLY A 11 5.63 -31.44 1.00
CA GLY A 11 5.65 -30.51 2.15
C GLY A 11 5.81 -29.05 1.73
N LEU A 12 6.67 -28.77 0.75
CA LEU A 12 6.83 -27.41 0.19
C LEU A 12 5.57 -26.89 -0.50
N LYS A 13 4.83 -27.76 -1.19
CA LYS A 13 3.56 -27.38 -1.82
C LYS A 13 2.49 -27.06 -0.79
N ASP A 14 2.41 -27.87 0.26
CA ASP A 14 1.46 -27.66 1.36
C ASP A 14 1.80 -26.39 2.17
N GLU A 15 3.08 -26.03 2.29
CA GLU A 15 3.50 -24.77 2.94
C GLU A 15 3.08 -23.53 2.16
N VAL A 16 3.18 -23.56 0.83
CA VAL A 16 2.67 -22.48 -0.06
C VAL A 16 1.14 -22.41 0.02
N LEU A 17 0.46 -23.56 -0.05
CA LEU A 17 -1.00 -23.62 0.00
C LEU A 17 -1.55 -23.10 1.34
N ALA A 18 -0.85 -23.38 2.45
CA ALA A 18 -1.20 -22.85 3.77
C ALA A 18 -1.04 -21.32 3.83
N GLY A 19 -0.01 -20.78 3.19
CA GLY A 19 0.20 -19.33 3.10
C GLY A 19 -0.92 -18.64 2.30
N GLU A 20 -1.24 -19.16 1.12
CA GLU A 20 -2.30 -18.61 0.27
C GLU A 20 -3.69 -18.71 0.93
N TYR A 21 -3.95 -19.78 1.69
CA TYR A 21 -5.15 -19.96 2.48
C TYR A 21 -5.30 -18.86 3.55
N VAL A 22 -4.23 -18.57 4.31
CA VAL A 22 -4.24 -17.53 5.36
C VAL A 22 -4.39 -16.13 4.77
N LEU A 23 -3.81 -15.88 3.60
CA LEU A 23 -3.92 -14.61 2.89
C LEU A 23 -5.29 -14.42 2.20
N GLY A 24 -6.13 -15.45 2.15
CA GLY A 24 -7.43 -15.40 1.49
C GLY A 24 -7.35 -15.28 -0.04
N ALA A 25 -6.22 -15.68 -0.64
CA ALA A 25 -6.00 -15.60 -2.09
C ALA A 25 -6.68 -16.74 -2.88
N LEU A 26 -7.20 -17.76 -2.18
CA LEU A 26 -7.90 -18.90 -2.77
C LEU A 26 -9.37 -18.60 -3.04
N SER A 27 -9.92 -19.23 -4.09
CA SER A 27 -11.36 -19.25 -4.33
C SER A 27 -12.12 -19.93 -3.19
N ALA A 28 -13.37 -19.53 -2.97
CA ALA A 28 -14.19 -19.99 -1.85
C ALA A 28 -14.35 -21.53 -1.80
N ASP A 29 -14.43 -22.18 -2.97
CA ASP A 29 -14.58 -23.64 -3.07
C ASP A 29 -13.34 -24.39 -2.57
N VAL A 30 -12.13 -23.90 -2.94
CA VAL A 30 -10.86 -24.50 -2.50
C VAL A 30 -10.62 -24.23 -1.02
N ASN A 31 -11.04 -23.05 -0.54
CA ASN A 31 -10.97 -22.68 0.87
C ASN A 31 -11.84 -23.60 1.74
N ALA A 32 -13.07 -23.92 1.29
CA ALA A 32 -13.96 -24.86 1.97
C ALA A 32 -13.40 -26.29 2.02
N GLU A 33 -12.74 -26.74 0.96
CA GLU A 33 -12.10 -28.05 0.93
C GLU A 33 -10.87 -28.12 1.85
N LEU A 34 -10.06 -27.07 1.88
CA LEU A 34 -8.93 -26.97 2.82
C LEU A 34 -9.38 -26.88 4.26
N ALA A 35 -10.49 -26.18 4.55
CA ALA A 35 -11.08 -26.15 5.89
C ALA A 35 -11.53 -27.54 6.37
N LYS A 36 -11.96 -28.43 5.46
CA LYS A 36 -12.23 -29.85 5.77
C LYS A 36 -10.93 -30.61 5.97
N ARG A 37 -9.95 -30.47 5.06
CA ARG A 37 -8.64 -31.12 5.16
C ARG A 37 -7.93 -30.76 6.47
N MET A 38 -8.04 -29.52 6.93
CA MET A 38 -7.42 -29.03 8.16
C MET A 38 -7.96 -29.73 9.42
N LYS A 39 -9.17 -30.31 9.38
CA LYS A 39 -9.71 -31.12 10.49
C LYS A 39 -9.06 -32.50 10.58
N THR A 40 -8.57 -33.02 9.47
CA THR A 40 -8.00 -34.36 9.35
C THR A 40 -6.47 -34.34 9.38
N ASP A 41 -5.87 -33.31 8.79
CA ASP A 41 -4.43 -33.13 8.62
C ASP A 41 -3.85 -32.15 9.66
N ARG A 42 -3.30 -32.72 10.74
CA ARG A 42 -2.67 -31.93 11.82
C ARG A 42 -1.40 -31.21 11.39
N GLN A 43 -0.66 -31.71 10.39
CA GLN A 43 0.56 -31.06 9.91
C GLN A 43 0.22 -29.79 9.11
N PHE A 44 -0.78 -29.90 8.23
CA PHE A 44 -1.29 -28.75 7.49
C PHE A 44 -1.86 -27.67 8.43
N ALA A 45 -2.62 -28.07 9.46
CA ALA A 45 -3.13 -27.14 10.47
C ALA A 45 -2.01 -26.40 11.23
N ALA A 46 -0.90 -27.08 11.56
CA ALA A 46 0.25 -26.47 12.21
C ALA A 46 0.96 -25.46 11.29
N MET A 47 1.06 -25.75 9.99
CA MET A 47 1.60 -24.81 9.00
C MET A 47 0.74 -23.55 8.88
N VAL A 48 -0.59 -23.70 8.80
CA VAL A 48 -1.53 -22.57 8.78
C VAL A 48 -1.38 -21.70 10.03
N ARG A 49 -1.27 -22.31 11.22
CA ARG A 49 -1.08 -21.58 12.47
C ARG A 49 0.23 -20.78 12.48
N ARG A 50 1.34 -21.38 12.02
CA ARG A 50 2.63 -20.69 11.90
C ARG A 50 2.56 -19.50 10.94
N TRP A 51 1.85 -19.63 9.82
CA TRP A 51 1.62 -18.52 8.89
C TRP A 51 0.79 -17.39 9.53
N GLN A 52 -0.28 -17.72 10.25
CA GLN A 52 -1.09 -16.75 10.99
C GLN A 52 -0.27 -16.00 12.05
N GLU A 53 0.55 -16.72 12.82
CA GLU A 53 1.44 -16.14 13.83
C GLU A 53 2.47 -15.18 13.17
N ASN A 54 3.14 -15.62 12.10
CA ASN A 54 4.11 -14.79 11.38
C ASN A 54 3.48 -13.51 10.81
N LEU A 55 2.34 -13.61 10.14
CA LEU A 55 1.65 -12.45 9.55
C LEU A 55 1.09 -11.52 10.63
N GLY A 56 0.62 -12.07 11.75
CA GLY A 56 0.17 -11.30 12.91
C GLY A 56 1.31 -10.49 13.54
N HIS A 57 2.50 -11.07 13.67
CA HIS A 57 3.69 -10.37 14.17
C HIS A 57 4.12 -9.22 13.26
N THR A 58 4.14 -9.41 11.94
CA THR A 58 4.47 -8.36 10.98
C THR A 58 3.49 -7.21 11.07
N THR A 59 2.19 -7.50 11.02
CA THR A 59 1.13 -6.48 11.10
C THR A 59 1.20 -5.69 12.41
N ALA A 60 1.34 -6.37 13.55
CA ALA A 60 1.46 -5.72 14.86
C ALA A 60 2.73 -4.86 14.97
N SER A 61 3.85 -5.28 14.37
CA SER A 61 5.10 -4.52 14.37
C SER A 61 5.01 -3.25 13.52
N GLU A 62 4.34 -3.31 12.38
CA GLU A 62 4.11 -2.16 11.51
C GLU A 62 3.17 -1.14 12.16
N HIS A 63 2.10 -1.60 12.81
CA HIS A 63 1.16 -0.72 13.53
C HIS A 63 1.83 -0.02 14.72
N ARG A 64 2.73 -0.72 15.42
CA ARG A 64 3.55 -0.14 16.49
C ARG A 64 4.55 0.90 15.95
N SER A 65 5.14 0.64 14.79
CA SER A 65 6.08 1.56 14.14
C SER A 65 5.38 2.82 13.64
N PHE A 66 4.24 2.65 12.98
CA PHE A 66 3.42 3.77 12.50
C PHE A 66 2.93 4.67 13.63
N SER A 67 2.46 4.08 14.73
CA SER A 67 2.05 4.86 15.91
C SER A 67 3.21 5.63 16.55
N TYR A 68 4.43 5.07 16.54
CA TYR A 68 5.63 5.78 16.99
C TYR A 68 5.97 7.00 16.12
N TYR A 69 5.91 6.87 14.79
CA TYR A 69 6.13 8.00 13.88
C TYR A 69 5.03 9.07 13.98
N MET A 70 3.76 8.67 14.11
CA MET A 70 2.65 9.61 14.32
C MET A 70 2.81 10.39 15.63
N ASN A 71 3.22 9.73 16.71
CA ASN A 71 3.40 10.40 17.99
C ASN A 71 4.57 11.39 17.96
N ALA A 72 5.71 11.01 17.38
CA ALA A 72 6.83 11.92 17.16
C ALA A 72 6.44 13.12 16.26
N SER A 73 5.62 12.90 15.23
CA SER A 73 5.14 13.99 14.38
C SER A 73 4.21 14.97 15.10
N ASN A 74 3.38 14.48 16.03
CA ASN A 74 2.51 15.33 16.84
C ASN A 74 3.32 16.18 17.83
N ASP A 75 4.38 15.62 18.42
CA ASP A 75 5.31 16.38 19.27
C ASP A 75 6.01 17.51 18.48
N HIS A 76 6.39 17.24 17.23
CA HIS A 76 6.92 18.28 16.34
C HIS A 76 5.86 19.30 15.89
N ALA A 77 4.61 18.90 15.69
CA ALA A 77 3.51 19.79 15.29
C ALA A 77 3.18 20.80 16.39
N LEU A 78 3.16 20.36 17.66
CA LEU A 78 2.98 21.23 18.83
C LEU A 78 4.13 22.23 18.97
N ARG A 79 5.37 21.81 18.66
CA ARG A 79 6.55 22.69 18.68
C ARG A 79 6.58 23.67 17.49
N ARG A 80 6.08 23.26 16.32
CA ARG A 80 6.04 24.08 15.08
C ARG A 80 5.03 25.24 15.13
N GLN A 81 4.03 25.18 16.02
CA GLN A 81 3.10 26.31 16.20
C GLN A 81 3.79 27.55 16.77
N GLY A 82 4.91 27.39 17.50
CA GLY A 82 5.72 28.51 18.02
C GLY A 82 6.54 29.25 16.97
N ASP A 83 6.87 28.62 15.83
CA ASP A 83 7.78 29.17 14.82
C ASP A 83 7.10 29.93 13.67
N ARG A 84 5.76 30.01 13.66
CA ARG A 84 4.99 30.73 12.62
C ARG A 84 5.21 32.24 12.59
N LEU A 85 5.98 32.78 13.53
CA LEU A 85 6.43 34.17 13.51
C LEU A 85 7.59 34.42 12.53
N ASN A 86 8.25 33.38 12.00
CA ASN A 86 9.43 33.52 11.14
C ASN A 86 9.11 33.32 9.64
N ARG A 87 8.08 34.01 9.14
CA ARG A 87 7.55 33.90 7.76
C ARG A 87 8.33 34.79 6.78
N GLY A 88 9.59 34.48 6.52
CA GLY A 88 10.43 35.28 5.61
C GLY A 88 10.47 34.80 4.15
N ILE A 89 10.57 33.49 3.92
CA ILE A 89 11.02 32.97 2.61
C ILE A 89 10.10 31.87 2.05
N TYR A 90 9.51 31.02 2.90
CA TYR A 90 8.69 29.88 2.46
C TYR A 90 7.25 30.25 2.06
N GLY A 91 6.73 31.43 2.46
CA GLY A 91 5.37 31.85 2.14
C GLY A 91 5.11 32.13 0.66
N ARG A 92 6.16 32.41 -0.14
CA ARG A 92 6.02 32.67 -1.58
C ARG A 92 5.79 31.40 -2.39
N PHE A 93 6.40 30.29 -1.99
CA PHE A 93 6.24 28.99 -2.66
C PHE A 93 4.91 28.32 -2.34
N GLU A 94 4.30 28.60 -1.18
CA GLU A 94 2.96 28.10 -0.84
C GLU A 94 1.86 28.69 -1.73
N ILE A 95 1.98 29.96 -2.13
CA ILE A 95 1.01 30.58 -3.04
C ILE A 95 1.15 29.97 -4.43
N LEU A 96 2.38 29.75 -4.89
CA LEU A 96 2.65 29.10 -6.18
C LEU A 96 2.16 27.65 -6.18
N SER A 97 2.38 26.89 -5.11
CA SER A 97 1.92 25.50 -5.03
C SER A 97 0.39 25.39 -4.97
N ALA A 98 -0.28 26.32 -4.28
CA ALA A 98 -1.74 26.37 -4.23
C ALA A 98 -2.36 26.65 -5.62
N VAL A 99 -1.76 27.56 -6.40
CA VAL A 99 -2.19 27.85 -7.78
C VAL A 99 -1.88 26.68 -8.72
N TRP A 100 -0.71 26.05 -8.55
CA TRP A 100 -0.29 24.88 -9.33
C TRP A 100 -1.18 23.66 -9.11
N ASN A 101 -1.71 23.46 -7.90
CA ASN A 101 -2.64 22.37 -7.59
C ASN A 101 -4.09 22.65 -8.05
N SER A 102 -4.36 23.83 -8.61
CA SER A 102 -5.71 24.18 -9.06
C SER A 102 -6.01 23.60 -10.44
N VAL A 103 -6.93 22.63 -10.51
CA VAL A 103 -7.40 22.05 -11.78
C VAL A 103 -8.01 23.10 -12.71
N ARG A 104 -8.64 24.15 -12.15
CA ARG A 104 -9.22 25.25 -12.93
C ARG A 104 -8.14 26.07 -13.65
N PHE A 105 -6.99 26.27 -13.00
CA PHE A 105 -5.85 26.95 -13.59
C PHE A 105 -5.33 26.18 -14.81
N TRP A 106 -5.11 24.88 -14.68
CA TRP A 106 -4.70 24.02 -15.81
C TRP A 106 -5.71 24.00 -16.95
N ARG A 107 -7.00 23.94 -16.64
CA ARG A 107 -8.05 23.99 -17.67
C ARG A 107 -8.00 25.28 -18.48
N LEU A 108 -7.89 26.43 -17.81
CA LEU A 108 -7.79 27.73 -18.49
C LEU A 108 -6.52 27.83 -19.33
N THR A 109 -5.37 27.39 -18.79
CA THR A 109 -4.10 27.39 -19.50
C THR A 109 -4.15 26.54 -20.77
N THR A 110 -4.70 25.33 -20.70
CA THR A 110 -4.86 24.47 -21.89
C THR A 110 -5.86 25.05 -22.88
N SER A 111 -7.00 25.58 -22.42
CA SER A 111 -7.97 26.24 -23.29
C SER A 111 -7.37 27.44 -24.02
N ALA A 112 -6.58 28.26 -23.33
CA ALA A 112 -5.88 29.39 -23.94
C ALA A 112 -4.87 28.93 -25.00
N ALA A 113 -4.10 27.87 -24.72
CA ALA A 113 -3.16 27.29 -25.68
C ALA A 113 -3.87 26.75 -26.93
N LEU A 114 -5.01 26.08 -26.77
CA LEU A 114 -5.82 25.59 -27.89
C LEU A 114 -6.41 26.73 -28.73
N LEU A 115 -6.92 27.77 -28.08
CA LEU A 115 -7.40 28.97 -28.78
C LEU A 115 -6.27 29.64 -29.57
N TRP A 116 -5.07 29.74 -28.97
CA TRP A 116 -3.91 30.32 -29.63
C TRP A 116 -3.45 29.48 -30.83
N ALA A 117 -3.43 28.16 -30.69
CA ALA A 117 -3.13 27.24 -31.79
C ALA A 117 -4.16 27.35 -32.92
N ALA A 118 -5.45 27.47 -32.59
CA ALA A 118 -6.50 27.66 -33.58
C ALA A 118 -6.33 28.98 -34.35
N VAL A 119 -5.98 30.08 -33.65
CA VAL A 119 -5.69 31.38 -34.29
C VAL A 119 -4.50 31.30 -35.23
N LEU A 120 -3.41 30.64 -34.83
CA LEU A 120 -2.24 30.44 -35.69
C LEU A 120 -2.58 29.59 -36.92
N LEU A 121 -3.35 28.52 -36.75
CA LEU A 121 -3.81 27.69 -37.88
C LEU A 121 -4.68 28.49 -38.85
N PHE A 122 -5.58 29.33 -38.35
CA PHE A 122 -6.43 30.20 -39.17
C PHE A 122 -5.67 31.38 -39.81
N SER A 123 -4.54 31.78 -39.25
CA SER A 123 -3.69 32.84 -39.83
C SER A 123 -2.71 32.31 -40.88
N VAL A 124 -2.48 30.99 -40.91
CA VAL A 124 -1.59 30.30 -41.87
C VAL A 124 -2.37 29.69 -43.04
N ALA A 125 -3.68 29.44 -42.88
CA ALA A 125 -4.60 28.98 -43.93
C ALA A 125 -5.13 30.15 -44.77
#